data_AF-M2YCJ6-F1
#
_entry.id   AF-M2YCJ6-F1
#
_cell.length_a   1.000
_cell.length_b   1.000
_cell.length_c   1.000
_cell.angle_alpha   90.00
_cell.angle_beta   90.00
_cell.angle_gamma   90.00
#
_symmetry.space_group_name_H-M   'P 1'
#
loop_
_entity.id
_entity.type
_entity.pdbx_description
1 polymer ?
#
loop_
_entity_poly.entity_id
_entity_poly.type
_entity_poly.pdbx_seq_one_letter_code
_entity_poly.pdbx_strand_id
1 'polypeptide(L)' 'MTVNMMTFPISPGIDGMNRLAVFLNTSHPSGDWHFGRGTRFDQGMVSIDFDDPADLAPVWRSYCSTRTS' A
#
# COMPACT_ATOMS: atom_id res chain seq x y z
N MET A 1 20.02 3.12 -4.38
CA MET A 1 18.90 2.65 -3.55
C MET A 1 17.67 2.76 -4.42
N THR A 2 17.16 1.64 -4.91
CA THR A 2 15.92 1.61 -5.70
C THR A 2 14.79 2.01 -4.77
N VAL A 3 14.04 3.05 -5.12
CA VAL A 3 12.91 3.51 -4.30
C VAL A 3 11.74 2.58 -4.61
N ASN A 4 11.64 1.53 -3.82
CA ASN A 4 10.60 0.51 -3.90
C ASN A 4 9.43 0.79 -2.96
N MET A 5 9.46 1.96 -2.29
CA MET A 5 8.47 2.32 -1.28
C MET A 5 7.39 3.26 -1.82
N MET A 6 6.15 3.00 -1.42
CA MET A 6 5.01 3.87 -1.64
C MET A 6 4.18 4.03 -0.36
N THR A 7 3.72 5.25 -0.09
CA THR A 7 2.95 5.55 1.11
C THR A 7 1.46 5.68 0.78
N PHE A 8 0.63 4.93 1.50
CA PHE A 8 -0.81 4.91 1.37
C PHE A 8 -1.48 5.57 2.58
N PRO A 9 -2.35 6.58 2.37
CA PRO A 9 -3.13 7.16 3.46
C PRO A 9 -4.25 6.19 3.89
N ILE A 10 -4.29 5.74 5.14
CA ILE A 10 -5.31 4.81 5.64
C ILE A 10 -6.16 5.44 6.74
N SER A 11 -7.33 4.85 7.00
CA SER A 11 -8.05 5.13 8.25
C SER A 11 -7.23 4.59 9.44
N PRO A 12 -7.18 5.30 10.58
CA PRO A 12 -6.52 4.77 11.77
C PRO A 12 -7.15 3.46 12.24
N GLY A 13 -6.34 2.58 12.81
CA GLY A 13 -6.76 1.30 13.38
C GLY A 13 -6.54 0.09 12.48
N ILE A 14 -6.83 -1.09 13.03
CA ILE A 14 -6.65 -2.37 12.34
C ILE A 14 -7.51 -2.50 11.07
N ASP A 15 -8.68 -1.86 11.05
CA ASP A 15 -9.57 -1.89 9.89
C ASP A 15 -8.97 -1.20 8.67
N GLY A 16 -8.26 -0.09 8.85
CA GLY A 16 -7.57 0.60 7.76
C GLY A 16 -6.44 -0.23 7.18
N MET A 17 -5.67 -0.88 8.05
CA MET A 17 -4.61 -1.82 7.68
C MET A 17 -5.16 -3.03 6.90
N ASN A 18 -6.26 -3.62 7.39
CA ASN A 18 -6.91 -4.75 6.72
C ASN A 18 -7.43 -4.36 5.33
N ARG A 19 -8.07 -3.19 5.20
CA ARG A 19 -8.54 -2.69 3.89
C ARG A 19 -7.38 -2.47 2.93
N LEU A 20 -6.26 -1.92 3.40
CA LEU A 20 -5.06 -1.76 2.58
C LEU A 20 -4.50 -3.11 2.13
N ALA A 21 -4.36 -4.08 3.04
CA ALA A 21 -3.85 -5.40 2.71
C ALA A 21 -4.75 -6.13 1.69
N VAL A 22 -6.08 -6.06 1.86
CA VAL A 22 -7.04 -6.62 0.89
C VAL A 22 -6.88 -5.94 -0.46
N PHE A 23 -6.81 -4.61 -0.51
CA PHE A 23 -6.59 -3.86 -1.74
C PHE A 23 -5.31 -4.31 -2.46
N LEU A 24 -4.18 -4.38 -1.75
CA LEU A 24 -2.89 -4.78 -2.33
C LEU A 24 -2.93 -6.20 -2.89
N ASN A 25 -3.54 -7.14 -2.16
CA ASN A 25 -3.72 -8.52 -2.62
C ASN A 25 -4.61 -8.62 -3.86
N THR A 26 -5.65 -7.77 -3.97
CA THR A 26 -6.52 -7.72 -5.16
C THR A 26 -5.94 -6.94 -6.33
N SER A 27 -4.94 -6.09 -6.08
CA SER A 27 -4.29 -5.28 -7.13
C SER A 27 -3.35 -6.10 -8.02
N HIS A 28 -3.12 -7.37 -7.68
CA HIS A 28 -2.29 -8.33 -8.40
C HIS A 28 -0.92 -7.73 -8.78
N PRO A 29 -0.13 -7.24 -7.80
CA PRO A 29 1.24 -6.83 -8.09
C PRO A 29 2.02 -8.01 -8.68
N SER A 30 2.97 -7.69 -9.56
CA SER A 30 3.85 -8.68 -10.17
C SER A 30 4.85 -9.28 -9.18
N GLY A 31 5.23 -8.52 -8.15
CA GLY A 31 6.01 -8.97 -6.99
C GLY A 31 5.21 -9.00 -5.68
N ASP A 32 5.85 -9.49 -4.62
CA ASP A 32 5.32 -9.42 -3.26
C ASP A 32 5.40 -7.98 -2.69
N TRP A 33 4.68 -7.75 -1.60
CA TRP A 33 4.66 -6.48 -0.89
C TRP A 33 4.80 -6.67 0.62
N HIS A 34 5.43 -5.71 1.26
CA HIS A 34 5.70 -5.73 2.69
C HIS A 34 5.34 -4.40 3.34
N PHE A 35 4.88 -4.45 4.59
CA PHE A 35 4.79 -3.23 5.40
C PHE A 35 6.20 -2.69 5.66
N GLY A 36 6.36 -1.39 5.44
CA GLY A 36 7.59 -0.68 5.76
C GLY A 36 7.95 -0.81 7.24
N ARG A 37 9.25 -0.78 7.53
CA ARG A 37 9.75 -0.94 8.89
C ARG A 37 9.15 0.12 9.82
N GLY A 38 8.62 -0.33 10.97
CA GLY A 38 8.06 0.56 11.98
C GLY A 38 6.60 0.97 11.74
N THR A 39 5.90 0.32 10.81
CA THR A 39 4.46 0.46 10.63
C THR A 39 3.70 0.12 11.91
N ARG A 40 2.71 0.94 12.28
CA ARG A 40 1.85 0.79 13.46
C ARG A 40 0.37 0.97 13.10
N PHE A 41 -0.50 0.39 13.91
CA PHE A 41 -1.95 0.41 13.67
C PHE A 41 -2.62 1.77 13.90
N ASP A 42 -2.00 2.69 14.63
CA ASP A 42 -2.54 4.02 14.94
C ASP A 42 -2.18 5.08 13.88
N GLN A 43 -1.47 4.70 12.83
CA GLN A 43 -1.02 5.63 11.79
C GLN A 43 -2.11 5.87 10.73
N GLY A 44 -2.24 7.13 10.30
CA GLY A 44 -3.08 7.51 9.15
C GLY A 44 -2.37 7.37 7.80
N MET A 45 -1.10 6.95 7.80
CA MET A 45 -0.30 6.72 6.60
C MET A 45 0.63 5.53 6.82
N VAL A 46 0.73 4.67 5.82
CA VAL A 46 1.53 3.44 5.89
C VAL A 46 2.38 3.33 4.64
N SER A 47 3.68 3.12 4.84
CA SER A 47 4.60 2.84 3.75
C SER A 47 4.60 1.35 3.43
N ILE A 48 4.55 1.01 2.16
CA ILE A 48 4.61 -0.35 1.62
C ILE A 48 5.85 -0.43 0.76
N ASP A 49 6.63 -1.48 0.97
CA ASP A 49 7.78 -1.85 0.16
C ASP A 49 7.34 -2.90 -0.86
N PHE A 50 7.60 -2.65 -2.14
CA PHE A 50 7.27 -3.56 -3.24
C PHE A 50 8.53 -4.21 -3.77
N ASP A 51 8.52 -5.52 -3.96
CA ASP A 51 9.68 -6.21 -4.51
C ASP A 51 9.97 -5.77 -5.96
N ASP A 52 8.93 -5.53 -6.75
CA ASP A 52 9.04 -4.97 -8.11
C ASP A 52 8.65 -3.48 -8.14
N PRO A 53 9.59 -2.56 -8.44
CA PRO A 53 9.27 -1.13 -8.57
C PRO A 53 8.31 -0.81 -9.72
N ALA A 54 8.11 -1.72 -10.68
CA ALA A 54 7.11 -1.56 -11.74
C ALA A 54 5.67 -1.57 -11.20
N ASP A 55 5.43 -2.14 -10.01
CA ASP A 55 4.11 -2.22 -9.39
C ASP A 55 3.66 -0.89 -8.75
N LEU A 56 4.60 0.01 -8.42
CA LEU A 56 4.31 1.27 -7.72
C LEU A 56 3.28 2.14 -8.46
N ALA A 57 3.52 2.40 -9.74
CA ALA A 57 2.68 3.27 -10.55
C ALA A 57 1.26 2.71 -10.81
N PRO A 58 1.07 1.45 -11.24
CA PRO A 58 -0.27 0.90 -11.46
C PRO A 58 -1.07 0.76 -10.16
N VAL A 59 -0.44 0.28 -9.07
CA VAL A 59 -1.11 0.13 -7.77
C VAL A 59 -1.58 1.49 -7.24
N TRP A 60 -0.77 2.55 -7.37
CA TRP A 60 -1.19 3.90 -6.96
C TRP A 60 -2.38 4.45 -7.73
N ARG A 61 -2.39 4.26 -9.06
CA ARG A 61 -3.51 4.74 -9.89
C ARG A 61 -4.80 4.03 -9.48
N SER A 62 -4.76 2.70 -9.32
CA SER A 62 -5.89 1.91 -8.84
C SER A 62 -6.37 2.40 -7.47
N TYR A 63 -5.43 2.64 -6.55
CA TYR A 63 -5.73 3.15 -5.21
C TYR A 63 -6.44 4.51 -5.25
N CYS A 64 -5.94 5.46 -6.04
CA CYS A 64 -6.56 6.77 -6.20
C CYS A 64 -8.00 6.66 -6.76
N SER A 65 -8.22 5.79 -7.74
CA SER A 65 -9.55 5.57 -8.33
C SER A 65 -10.56 5.04 -7.32
N THR A 66 -10.15 4.12 -6.43
CA THR A 66 -11.04 3.58 -5.38
C THR A 66 -11.45 4.60 -4.31
N ARG A 67 -10.67 5.68 -4.13
CA ARG A 67 -10.97 6.75 -3.16
C ARG A 67 -11.88 7.85 -3.70
N THR A 68 -11.96 7.98 -5.03
CA THR A 68 -12.79 8.97 -5.70
C THR A 68 -14.20 8.48 -6.04
N SER A 69 -14.50 7.19 -5.81
CA SER A 69 -15.84 6.61 -5.93
C SER A 69 -16.62 6.63 -4.62
#